data_AF-A0A7S9WTB5-F1
#
_entry.id   AF-A0A7S9WTB5-F1
#
_cell.length_a   1.000
_cell.length_b   1.000
_cell.length_c   1.000
_cell.angle_alpha   90.00
_cell.angle_beta   90.00
_cell.angle_gamma   90.00
#
_symmetry.space_group_name_H-M   'P 1'
#
loop_
_entity.id
_entity.type
_entity.pdbx_description
1 polymer ?
#
loop_
_entity_poly.entity_id
_entity_poly.type
_entity_poly.pdbx_seq_one_letter_code
_entity_poly.pdbx_strand_id
1 'polypeptide(L)'
;MSKDRAKIFSSFNPLSTLERALRQKEREKCEKLELDESKVDEILKKISELKIADEVRVSYHDGFTYVKTSGLVSDVNSKDKILMIVKTKIKFDDINRIEIVKKICSIKTK
;
A
#
# COMPACT_ATOMS: atom_id res chain seq x y z
N MET A 1 56.11 30.47 -28.74
CA MET A 1 56.41 29.07 -28.38
C MET A 1 55.59 28.75 -27.15
N SER A 2 54.33 28.35 -27.35
CA SER A 2 53.87 26.94 -27.38
C SER A 2 53.44 26.54 -25.97
N LYS A 3 52.12 26.39 -25.75
CA LYS A 3 51.43 25.12 -25.48
C LYS A 3 51.98 24.47 -24.19
N ASP A 4 51.21 24.33 -23.12
CA ASP A 4 49.98 23.57 -23.12
C ASP A 4 48.99 24.07 -22.06
N ARG A 5 47.83 24.50 -22.56
CA ARG A 5 46.54 24.38 -21.86
C ARG A 5 46.29 22.90 -21.57
N ALA A 6 45.54 22.61 -20.50
CA ALA A 6 44.91 21.32 -20.20
C ALA A 6 45.79 20.25 -19.50
N LYS A 7 45.86 20.31 -18.15
CA LYS A 7 45.93 19.10 -17.31
C LYS A 7 44.57 18.89 -16.65
N ILE A 8 43.60 18.47 -17.47
CA ILE A 8 42.19 18.22 -17.11
C ILE A 8 41.95 16.74 -16.77
N PHE A 9 43.00 15.91 -16.69
CA PHE A 9 42.85 14.47 -16.45
C PHE A 9 44.00 13.92 -15.59
N SER A 10 43.89 14.10 -14.28
CA SER A 10 44.65 13.36 -13.25
C SER A 10 43.87 13.57 -11.95
N SER A 11 42.80 12.83 -11.66
CA SER A 11 42.67 11.39 -11.76
C SER A 11 41.20 11.04 -11.98
N PHE A 12 40.87 10.49 -13.15
CA PHE A 12 39.62 9.77 -13.29
C PHE A 12 39.82 8.45 -12.55
N ASN A 13 39.44 8.41 -11.26
CA ASN A 13 39.36 7.16 -10.52
C ASN A 13 38.12 6.41 -11.04
N PRO A 14 38.25 5.42 -11.94
CA PRO A 14 37.09 4.79 -12.58
C PRO A 14 36.27 3.96 -11.59
N LEU A 15 36.78 3.77 -10.36
CA LEU A 15 36.20 2.89 -9.35
C LEU A 15 35.42 3.60 -8.23
N SER A 16 35.44 4.94 -8.13
CA SER A 16 34.68 5.66 -7.08
C SER A 16 33.38 6.30 -7.56
N THR A 17 33.13 6.36 -8.88
CA THR A 17 31.88 6.89 -9.44
C THR A 17 30.94 5.79 -9.97
N LEU A 18 31.27 4.51 -9.77
CA LEU A 18 30.37 3.39 -10.10
C LEU A 18 29.59 2.83 -8.90
N GLU A 19 30.00 3.13 -7.67
CA GLU A 19 29.34 2.56 -6.47
C GLU A 19 28.18 3.41 -5.91
N ARG A 20 27.95 4.64 -6.42
CA ARG A 20 26.80 5.47 -5.99
C ARG A 20 25.57 5.40 -6.91
N ALA A 21 25.68 4.81 -8.11
CA ALA A 21 24.59 4.79 -9.09
C ALA A 21 23.68 3.55 -9.01
N LEU A 22 24.03 2.53 -8.23
CA LEU A 22 23.20 1.33 -8.06
C LEU A 22 22.14 1.47 -6.95
N ARG A 23 22.19 2.52 -6.11
CA ARG A 23 21.27 2.69 -4.98
C ARG A 23 19.90 3.31 -5.30
N GLN A 24 19.54 3.48 -6.57
CA GLN A 24 18.24 4.04 -6.95
C GLN A 24 17.34 3.08 -7.75
N LYS A 25 17.78 1.85 -8.01
CA LYS A 25 17.03 0.87 -8.81
C LYS A 25 16.46 -0.32 -8.04
N GLU A 26 16.48 -0.23 -6.71
CA GLU A 26 15.56 -0.98 -5.85
C GLU A 26 14.52 0.00 -5.31
N ARG A 27 13.87 0.77 -6.20
CA ARG A 27 12.48 1.13 -5.89
C ARG A 27 11.78 -0.20 -5.83
N GLU A 28 11.48 -0.59 -4.60
CA GLU A 28 10.54 -1.64 -4.22
C GLU A 28 9.76 -2.05 -5.46
N LYS A 29 10.26 -3.11 -6.09
CA LYS A 29 9.39 -4.01 -6.79
C LYS A 29 8.53 -4.52 -5.64
N CYS A 30 7.49 -3.76 -5.28
CA CYS A 30 6.26 -4.35 -4.84
C CYS A 30 5.92 -5.26 -6.00
N GLU A 31 6.51 -6.46 -5.96
CA GLU A 31 5.78 -7.70 -6.12
C GLU A 31 4.39 -7.31 -5.68
N LYS A 32 3.54 -7.01 -6.68
CA LYS A 32 2.09 -7.01 -6.49
C LYS A 32 1.92 -8.29 -5.74
N LEU A 33 1.79 -8.17 -4.42
CA LEU A 33 1.78 -9.31 -3.53
C LEU A 33 0.68 -10.11 -4.16
N GLU A 34 1.03 -11.25 -4.76
CA GLU A 34 0.05 -12.13 -5.35
C GLU A 34 -0.79 -12.51 -4.13
N LEU A 35 -1.84 -11.74 -3.91
CA LEU A 35 -2.91 -12.05 -3.00
C LEU A 35 -3.54 -13.21 -3.74
N ASP A 36 -2.97 -14.37 -3.46
CA ASP A 36 -3.52 -15.66 -3.81
C ASP A 36 -5.02 -15.57 -3.56
N GLU A 37 -5.83 -16.09 -4.47
CA GLU A 37 -7.28 -15.91 -4.47
C GLU A 37 -7.86 -16.24 -3.07
N SER A 38 -7.22 -17.17 -2.37
CA SER A 38 -7.43 -17.52 -0.96
C SER A 38 -7.34 -16.34 0.03
N LYS A 39 -6.34 -15.46 -0.08
CA LYS A 39 -6.18 -14.29 0.80
C LYS A 39 -7.25 -13.23 0.55
N VAL A 40 -7.65 -13.06 -0.71
CA VAL A 40 -8.75 -12.16 -1.06
C VAL A 40 -10.06 -12.66 -0.45
N ASP A 41 -10.31 -13.96 -0.49
CA ASP A 41 -11.48 -14.58 0.17
C ASP A 41 -11.46 -14.39 1.70
N GLU A 42 -10.30 -14.58 2.36
CA GLU A 42 -10.16 -14.29 3.79
C GLU A 42 -10.47 -12.83 4.15
N ILE A 43 -10.02 -11.90 3.31
CA ILE A 43 -10.32 -10.46 3.46
C ILE A 43 -11.81 -10.22 3.25
N LEU A 44 -12.42 -10.79 2.20
CA LEU A 44 -13.85 -10.68 1.94
C LEU A 44 -14.66 -11.22 3.12
N LYS A 45 -14.29 -12.37 3.67
CA LYS A 45 -14.97 -13.00 4.79
C LYS A 45 -14.92 -12.11 6.02
N LYS A 46 -13.74 -11.57 6.35
CA LYS A 46 -13.59 -10.58 7.42
C LYS A 46 -14.43 -9.33 7.20
N ILE A 47 -14.47 -8.82 5.97
CA ILE A 47 -15.29 -7.66 5.58
C ILE A 47 -16.79 -7.98 5.71
N SER A 48 -17.21 -9.19 5.31
CA SER A 48 -18.58 -9.65 5.43
C SER A 48 -19.02 -9.87 6.87
N GLU A 49 -18.09 -10.10 7.79
CA GLU A 49 -18.35 -10.13 9.24
C GLU A 49 -18.43 -8.74 9.87
N LEU A 50 -18.03 -7.68 9.15
CA LEU A 50 -18.16 -6.30 9.63
C LEU A 50 -19.61 -5.85 9.59
N LYS A 51 -19.97 -5.08 10.60
CA LYS A 51 -21.21 -4.32 10.63
C LYS A 51 -20.95 -2.88 10.24
N ILE A 52 -21.98 -2.26 9.69
CA ILE A 52 -22.02 -0.82 9.50
C ILE A 52 -21.80 -0.15 10.87
N ALA A 53 -21.02 0.92 10.89
CA ALA A 53 -20.53 1.64 12.06
C ALA A 53 -19.41 0.93 12.88
N ASP A 54 -18.87 -0.20 12.45
CA ASP A 54 -17.63 -0.74 13.03
C ASP A 54 -16.42 0.16 12.69
N GLU A 55 -15.51 0.33 13.63
CA GLU A 55 -14.25 1.03 13.40
C GLU A 55 -13.20 0.05 12.87
N VAL A 56 -12.74 0.30 11.65
CA VAL A 56 -11.77 -0.55 10.96
C VAL A 56 -10.57 0.23 10.46
N ARG A 57 -9.47 -0.48 10.33
CA ARG A 57 -8.22 -0.04 9.73
C ARG A 57 -7.97 -0.85 8.47
N VAL A 58 -7.93 -0.16 7.35
CA VAL A 58 -7.71 -0.76 6.03
C VAL A 58 -6.43 -0.21 5.45
N SER A 59 -5.53 -1.12 5.08
CA SER A 59 -4.34 -0.81 4.31
C SER A 59 -4.60 -1.25 2.88
N TYR A 60 -4.63 -0.29 1.96
CA TYR A 60 -4.86 -0.53 0.54
C TYR A 60 -3.78 0.13 -0.31
N HIS A 61 -3.61 -0.35 -1.54
CA HIS A 61 -2.67 0.22 -2.48
C HIS A 61 -3.43 1.02 -3.54
N ASP A 62 -3.20 2.32 -3.63
CA ASP A 62 -3.90 3.20 -4.60
C ASP A 62 -3.30 3.12 -6.03
N GLY A 63 -2.41 2.16 -6.27
CA GLY A 63 -1.65 2.04 -7.52
C GLY A 63 -0.29 2.75 -7.50
N PHE A 64 -0.11 3.71 -6.60
CA PHE A 64 1.15 4.46 -6.45
C PHE A 64 1.87 4.20 -5.12
N THR A 65 1.11 4.15 -4.03
CA THR A 65 1.64 4.00 -2.66
C THR A 65 0.68 3.23 -1.77
N TYR A 66 1.20 2.64 -0.69
CA TYR A 66 0.38 2.06 0.36
C TYR A 66 -0.27 3.15 1.20
N VAL A 67 -1.59 3.19 1.16
CA VAL A 67 -2.42 4.11 1.93
C VAL A 67 -3.07 3.34 3.07
N LYS A 68 -2.97 3.88 4.28
CA LYS A 68 -3.64 3.34 5.47
C LYS A 68 -4.76 4.29 5.86
N THR A 69 -5.99 3.79 5.80
CA THR A 69 -7.17 4.54 6.20
C THR A 69 -7.81 3.85 7.39
N SER A 70 -8.10 4.62 8.44
CA SER A 70 -8.88 4.19 9.58
C SER A 70 -10.19 4.96 9.62
N GLY A 71 -11.28 4.28 9.92
CA GLY A 71 -12.56 4.95 10.10
C GLY A 71 -13.71 3.98 10.30
N LEU A 72 -14.90 4.55 10.39
CA LEU A 72 -16.14 3.79 10.53
C LEU A 72 -16.57 3.25 9.16
N VAL A 73 -17.00 2.00 9.12
CA VAL A 73 -17.65 1.43 7.94
C VAL A 73 -18.98 2.13 7.74
N SER A 74 -19.12 2.87 6.64
CA SER A 74 -20.38 3.52 6.27
C SER A 74 -21.28 2.58 5.49
N ASP A 75 -20.69 1.79 4.60
CA ASP A 75 -21.42 0.81 3.79
C ASP A 75 -20.46 -0.29 3.32
N VAL A 76 -20.98 -1.49 3.11
CA VAL A 76 -20.21 -2.62 2.60
C VAL A 76 -20.97 -3.28 1.46
N ASN A 77 -20.43 -3.17 0.24
CA ASN A 77 -21.03 -3.80 -0.92
C ASN A 77 -20.21 -5.03 -1.32
N SER A 78 -20.65 -6.19 -0.83
CA SER A 78 -20.02 -7.47 -1.14
C SER A 78 -20.21 -7.91 -2.60
N LYS A 79 -21.21 -7.38 -3.32
CA LYS A 79 -21.46 -7.70 -4.74
C LYS A 79 -20.48 -6.99 -5.67
N ASP A 80 -20.32 -5.67 -5.49
CA ASP A 80 -19.35 -4.88 -6.25
C ASP A 80 -17.91 -4.99 -5.71
N LYS A 81 -17.71 -5.67 -4.57
CA LYS A 81 -16.42 -5.72 -3.85
C LYS A 81 -15.92 -4.32 -3.48
N ILE A 82 -16.81 -3.46 -2.99
CA ILE A 82 -16.49 -2.08 -2.59
C ILE A 82 -16.77 -1.89 -1.10
N LEU A 83 -15.77 -1.39 -0.37
CA LEU A 83 -15.86 -0.96 1.03
C LEU A 83 -16.01 0.55 1.08
N MET A 84 -17.00 1.05 1.80
CA MET A 84 -17.15 2.47 2.08
C MET A 84 -16.76 2.76 3.52
N ILE A 85 -15.66 3.48 3.72
CA ILE A 85 -15.20 3.95 5.02
C ILE A 85 -15.44 5.45 5.10
N VAL A 86 -16.38 5.88 5.94
CA VAL A 86 -16.81 7.28 6.14
C VAL A 86 -17.33 7.95 4.85
N LYS A 87 -16.43 8.30 3.93
CA LYS A 87 -16.72 8.85 2.59
C LYS A 87 -15.77 8.31 1.50
N THR A 88 -14.88 7.40 1.87
CA THR A 88 -13.85 6.83 1.00
C THR A 88 -14.34 5.50 0.47
N LYS A 89 -14.37 5.36 -0.86
CA LYS A 89 -14.66 4.10 -1.55
C LYS A 89 -13.35 3.37 -1.82
N ILE A 90 -13.24 2.13 -1.36
CA ILE A 90 -12.04 1.31 -1.50
C ILE A 90 -12.48 -0.02 -2.12
N LYS A 91 -11.85 -0.45 -3.21
CA LYS A 91 -12.14 -1.78 -3.78
C LYS A 91 -11.42 -2.84 -2.98
N PHE A 92 -12.05 -4.01 -2.81
CA PHE A 92 -11.43 -5.10 -2.06
C PHE A 92 -10.17 -5.64 -2.75
N ASP A 93 -10.09 -5.54 -4.07
CA ASP A 93 -8.92 -5.91 -4.88
C ASP A 93 -7.66 -5.13 -4.48
N ASP A 94 -7.84 -3.86 -4.11
CA ASP A 94 -6.75 -2.98 -3.68
C ASP A 94 -6.41 -3.14 -2.18
N ILE A 95 -7.26 -3.84 -1.40
CA ILE A 95 -7.06 -4.03 0.04
C ILE A 95 -5.97 -5.07 0.28
N ASN A 96 -4.87 -4.63 0.88
CA ASN A 96 -3.80 -5.52 1.31
C ASN A 96 -4.08 -6.14 2.69
N ARG A 97 -4.65 -5.37 3.61
CA ARG A 97 -4.96 -5.85 4.97
C ARG A 97 -6.09 -5.06 5.60
N ILE A 98 -6.98 -5.78 6.29
CA ILE A 98 -8.03 -5.20 7.12
C ILE A 98 -7.88 -5.65 8.58
N GLU A 99 -8.04 -4.70 9.49
CA GLU A 99 -8.00 -4.89 10.94
C GLU A 99 -9.22 -4.23 11.57
N ILE A 100 -9.87 -4.93 12.50
CA ILE A 100 -11.05 -4.44 13.19
C ILE A 100 -10.59 -3.84 14.51
N VAL A 101 -10.73 -2.53 14.66
CA VAL A 101 -10.25 -1.80 15.84
C VAL A 101 -11.30 -1.83 16.95
N LYS A 102 -12.56 -1.56 16.60
CA LYS A 102 -13.71 -1.70 17.50
C LYS A 102 -14.89 -2.27 16.75
N LYS A 103 -15.47 -3.32 17.32
CA LYS A 103 -16.80 -3.77 16.94
C LYS A 103 -17.83 -3.00 17.74
N ILE A 104 -18.87 -2.49 17.09
CA ILE A 104 -20.08 -2.09 17.80
C ILE A 104 -20.64 -3.39 18.38
N CYS A 105 -20.52 -3.55 19.68
CA CYS A 105 -21.25 -4.60 20.36
C CYS A 105 -22.72 -4.21 20.21
N SER A 106 -23.49 -4.99 19.45
CA SER A 106 -24.94 -4.96 19.61
C SER A 106 -25.20 -5.45 21.03
N ILE A 107 -25.24 -4.52 21.98
CA ILE A 107 -25.95 -4.73 23.24
C ILE A 107 -27.36 -5.11 22.81
N LYS A 108 -27.63 -6.42 22.86
CA LYS A 108 -28.96 -6.98 22.75
C LYS A 108 -29.69 -6.45 23.98
N THR A 109 -30.39 -5.33 23.83
CA THR A 109 -31.35 -4.89 24.84
C THR A 109 -32.46 -5.92 24.84
N LYS A 110 -32.53 -6.65 25.96
CA LYS A 110 -33.65 -7.40 26.56
C LYS A 110 -34.60 -8.16 25.64
#